data_AF-A0A8T7KDU5-F1
#
_entry.id   AF-A0A8T7KDU5-F1
#
_cell.length_a   1.000
_cell.length_b   1.000
_cell.length_c   1.000
_cell.angle_alpha   90.00
_cell.angle_beta   90.00
_cell.angle_gamma   90.00
#
_symmetry.space_group_name_H-M   'P 1'
#
loop_
_entity.id
_entity.type
_entity.pdbx_description
1 polymer ?
#
loop_
_entity_poly.entity_id
_entity_poly.type
_entity_poly.pdbx_seq_one_letter_code
_entity_poly.pdbx_strand_id
1 'polypeptide(L)' 'MLRIESLEIDDHILDKIESKHSVSFQEVEEACLSEKRHVRRSREGLYKLFSQTAAGRYVLVVLAHLGER' A
#
# COMPACT_ATOMS: atom_id res chain seq x y z
N MET A 1 15.45 -1.74 -3.52
CA MET A 1 14.19 -2.00 -4.25
C MET A 1 13.29 -2.79 -3.32
N LEU A 2 12.07 -2.31 -3.02
CA LEU A 2 11.13 -3.04 -2.16
C LEU A 2 10.44 -4.12 -3.00
N ARG A 3 10.65 -5.39 -2.63
CA ARG A 3 9.91 -6.52 -3.16
C ARG A 3 8.81 -6.87 -2.17
N ILE A 4 7.58 -6.96 -2.66
CA ILE A 4 6.39 -7.34 -1.89
C ILE A 4 6.04 -8.74 -2.37
N GLU A 5 6.04 -9.72 -1.48
CA GLU A 5 5.67 -11.10 -1.81
C GLU A 5 4.18 -11.34 -1.60
N SER A 6 3.65 -10.84 -0.50
CA SER A 6 2.23 -10.83 -0.16
C SER A 6 1.85 -9.51 0.51
N LEU A 7 0.57 -9.18 0.46
CA LEU A 7 -0.04 -8.13 1.27
C LEU A 7 -1.01 -8.77 2.24
N GLU A 8 -0.90 -8.38 3.50
CA GLU A 8 -1.85 -8.74 4.55
C GLU A 8 -2.51 -7.46 5.05
N ILE A 9 -3.80 -7.55 5.32
CA ILE A 9 -4.61 -6.46 5.85
C ILE A 9 -5.60 -7.06 6.84
N ASP A 10 -5.76 -6.43 8.00
CA ASP A 10 -6.81 -6.80 8.94
C ASP A 10 -8.13 -6.10 8.59
N ASP A 11 -9.25 -6.66 9.06
CA ASP A 11 -10.60 -6.16 8.75
C ASP A 11 -10.81 -4.71 9.20
N HIS A 12 -10.19 -4.29 10.31
CA HIS A 12 -10.33 -2.92 10.80
C HIS A 12 -9.67 -1.90 9.86
N ILE A 13 -8.50 -2.23 9.33
CA ILE A 13 -7.81 -1.39 8.34
C ILE A 13 -8.52 -1.43 7.00
N LEU A 14 -9.03 -2.59 6.57
CA LEU A 14 -9.84 -2.72 5.36
C LEU A 14 -11.07 -1.80 5.40
N ASP A 15 -11.87 -1.91 6.47
CA ASP A 15 -13.05 -1.05 6.68
C ASP A 15 -12.68 0.43 6.68
N LYS A 16 -11.54 0.77 7.32
CA LYS A 16 -11.06 2.15 7.38
C LYS A 16 -10.70 2.70 6.00
N ILE A 17 -10.01 1.95 5.15
CA ILE A 17 -9.61 2.45 3.82
C ILE A 17 -10.83 2.58 2.89
N GLU A 18 -11.78 1.67 2.97
CA GLU A 18 -12.99 1.73 2.14
C GLU A 18 -13.93 2.85 2.59
N SER A 19 -14.21 2.95 3.90
CA SER A 19 -15.17 3.93 4.42
C SER A 19 -14.62 5.35 4.49
N LYS A 20 -13.35 5.55 4.88
CA LYS A 20 -12.78 6.91 5.09
C LYS A 20 -12.03 7.44 3.88
N HIS A 21 -11.45 6.57 3.07
CA HIS A 21 -10.62 6.98 1.94
C HIS A 21 -11.25 6.64 0.59
N SER A 22 -12.33 5.85 0.57
CA SER A 22 -13.03 5.43 -0.66
C SER A 22 -12.06 4.79 -1.66
N VAL A 23 -11.12 4.01 -1.13
CA VAL A 23 -10.13 3.23 -1.88
C VAL A 23 -10.41 1.77 -1.58
N SER A 24 -10.60 0.96 -2.62
CA SER A 24 -10.78 -0.49 -2.45
C SER A 24 -9.43 -1.15 -2.15
N PHE A 25 -9.47 -2.34 -1.56
CA PHE A 25 -8.23 -3.10 -1.36
C PHE A 25 -7.51 -3.41 -2.68
N GLN A 26 -8.27 -3.72 -3.74
CA GLN A 26 -7.71 -3.94 -5.09
C GLN A 26 -6.88 -2.74 -5.58
N GLU A 27 -7.31 -1.50 -5.34
CA GLU A 27 -6.53 -0.33 -5.73
C GLU A 27 -5.25 -0.17 -4.91
N VAL A 28 -5.26 -0.61 -3.66
CA VAL A 28 -4.03 -0.69 -2.84
C VAL A 28 -3.08 -1.72 -3.45
N GLU A 29 -3.58 -2.88 -3.87
CA GLU A 29 -2.76 -3.91 -4.54
C GLU A 29 -2.17 -3.38 -5.86
N GLU A 30 -2.99 -2.78 -6.72
CA GLU A 30 -2.55 -2.13 -7.97
C GLU A 30 -1.44 -1.11 -7.71
N ALA A 31 -1.66 -0.25 -6.71
CA ALA A 31 -0.70 0.78 -6.32
C ALA A 31 0.63 0.18 -5.84
N CYS A 32 0.56 -0.89 -5.03
CA CYS A 32 1.72 -1.59 -4.49
C CYS A 32 2.51 -2.35 -5.55
N LEU A 33 1.82 -2.93 -6.54
CA LEU A 33 2.43 -3.76 -7.58
C LEU A 33 2.86 -2.97 -8.82
N SER A 34 2.40 -1.72 -8.96
CA SER A 34 2.79 -0.82 -10.05
C SER A 34 4.31 -0.71 -10.21
N GLU A 35 4.79 -0.80 -11.45
CA GLU A 35 6.20 -0.59 -11.81
C GLU A 35 6.63 0.87 -11.63
N LYS A 36 5.69 1.81 -11.70
CA LYS A 36 5.94 3.25 -11.58
C LYS A 36 5.90 3.75 -10.13
N ARG A 37 5.88 2.84 -9.15
CA ARG A 37 5.79 3.20 -7.74
C ARG A 37 7.04 3.91 -7.24
N HIS A 38 6.85 4.95 -6.45
CA HIS A 38 7.91 5.61 -5.70
C HIS A 38 7.89 5.13 -4.25
N VAL A 39 8.99 4.56 -3.77
CA VAL A 39 9.09 3.96 -2.43
C VAL A 39 10.05 4.76 -1.55
N ARG A 40 9.61 5.07 -0.32
CA ARG A 40 10.45 5.67 0.73
C ARG A 40 10.28 4.92 2.04
N ARG A 41 11.39 4.53 2.67
CA ARG A 41 11.37 3.94 4.02
C ARG A 41 11.38 5.07 5.07
N SER A 42 10.49 4.99 6.06
CA SER A 42 10.47 5.89 7.20
C SER A 42 11.41 5.42 8.31
N ARG A 43 11.70 6.29 9.28
CA ARG A 43 12.54 5.96 10.44
C ARG A 43 11.94 4.88 11.35
N GLU A 44 10.62 4.72 11.30
CA GLU A 44 9.86 3.75 12.11
C GLU A 44 9.78 2.37 11.46
N GLY A 45 10.50 2.14 10.35
CA GLY A 45 10.49 0.86 9.63
C GLY A 45 9.29 0.68 8.71
N LEU A 46 8.43 1.69 8.56
CA LEU A 46 7.33 1.70 7.60
C LEU A 46 7.81 2.05 6.19
N TYR A 47 7.12 1.55 5.18
CA TYR A 47 7.33 1.92 3.78
C TYR A 47 6.18 2.80 3.30
N LYS A 48 6.51 3.97 2.77
CA LYS A 48 5.57 4.87 2.09
C LYS A 48 5.72 4.66 0.59
N LEU A 49 4.60 4.36 -0.05
CA LEU A 49 4.55 3.95 -1.45
C LEU A 49 3.56 4.87 -2.18
N PHE A 50 4.05 5.57 -3.18
CA PHE A 50 3.26 6.53 -3.96
C PHE A 50 3.17 6.05 -5.40
N SER A 51 1.96 5.89 -5.90
CA SER A 51 1.71 5.45 -7.27
C SER A 51 0.33 5.88 -7.75
N GLN A 52 0.09 5.64 -9.04
CA GLN A 52 -1.18 5.89 -9.69
C GLN A 52 -1.89 4.54 -9.91
N THR A 53 -3.17 4.46 -9.55
CA THR A 53 -4.04 3.28 -9.80
C THR A 53 -4.38 3.18 -11.30
N ALA A 54 -4.94 2.04 -11.72
CA ALA A 54 -5.38 1.87 -13.12
C ALA A 54 -6.44 2.91 -13.53
N ALA A 55 -7.29 3.34 -12.59
CA ALA A 55 -8.28 4.39 -12.79
C ALA A 55 -7.70 5.82 -12.80
N GLY A 56 -6.39 5.97 -12.66
CA GLY A 56 -5.70 7.27 -12.70
C GLY A 56 -5.62 8.02 -11.37
N ARG A 57 -6.07 7.43 -10.26
CA ARG A 57 -6.00 8.05 -8.92
C ARG A 57 -4.58 7.98 -8.36
N TYR A 58 -4.07 9.06 -7.80
CA TYR A 58 -2.82 9.04 -7.05
C TYR A 58 -3.09 8.66 -5.61
N VAL A 59 -2.41 7.62 -5.12
CA VAL A 59 -2.59 7.11 -3.75
C VAL A 59 -1.25 7.02 -3.02
N LEU A 60 -1.29 7.23 -1.71
CA LEU A 60 -0.19 7.01 -0.79
C LEU A 60 -0.55 5.81 0.10
N VAL A 61 0.17 4.71 -0.07
CA VAL A 61 0.03 3.50 0.74
C VAL A 61 1.16 3.46 1.77
N VAL A 62 0.82 3.13 3.02
CA VAL A 62 1.79 2.93 4.09
C VAL A 62 1.79 1.45 4.48
N LEU A 63 2.92 0.79 4.27
CA LEU A 63 3.11 -0.63 4.54
C LEU A 63 3.98 -0.83 5.79
N ALA A 64 3.56 -1.75 6.66
CA ALA A 64 4.40 -2.31 7.69
C ALA A 64 5.10 -3.57 7.16
N HIS A 65 6.36 -3.78 7.55
CA HIS A 65 7.09 -5.00 7.20
C HIS A 65 6.76 -6.11 8.19
N LEU A 66 6.29 -7.26 7.70
CA LEU A 66 5.88 -8.38 8.55
C LEU A 66 6.88 -9.56 8.62
N GLY A 67 8.00 -9.57 7.88
CA GLY A 67 9.06 -10.61 7.98
C GLY A 67 10.41 -10.11 8.55
N GLU A 68 11.41 -10.90 8.96
CA GLU A 68 11.53 -12.35 9.13
C GLU A 68 11.33 -12.74 10.61
N ARG A 69 10.57 -13.82 10.83
CA ARG A 69 10.56 -14.59 12.07
C ARG A 69 10.95 -16.02 11.73
#